data_AF-A0A2S6AQL8-F1
#
_entry.id   AF-A0A2S6AQL8-F1
#
_cell.length_a   1.000
_cell.length_b   1.000
_cell.length_c   1.000
_cell.angle_alpha   90.00
_cell.angle_beta   90.00
_cell.angle_gamma   90.00
#
_symmetry.space_group_name_H-M   'P 1'
#
loop_
_entity.id
_entity.type
_entity.pdbx_description
1 polymer ?
#
loop_
_entity_poly.entity_id
_entity_poly.type
_entity_poly.pdbx_seq_one_letter_code
_entity_poly.pdbx_strand_id
1 'polypeptide(L)'
;MGSRRDYYRDPDAPTPNSLVPGGSALVVDTDGSILMQRRSDSGNWSLPGGVMEIAVSAESTEVRFIRPDELPEIPVHDTVRLRLKHHAEQRGEPYLG
;
A
#
# COMPACT_ATOMS: atom_id res chain seq x y z
N MET A 1 -22.42 1.70 -21.47
CA MET A 1 -21.49 1.56 -20.33
C MET A 1 -21.05 0.11 -20.29
N GLY A 2 -19.78 -0.19 -20.59
CA GLY A 2 -19.32 -1.57 -20.68
C GLY A 2 -19.33 -2.24 -19.31
N SER A 3 -19.89 -3.44 -19.20
CA SER A 3 -19.84 -4.23 -17.97
C SER A 3 -18.43 -4.76 -17.76
N ARG A 4 -17.94 -4.63 -16.52
CA ARG A 4 -16.66 -5.22 -16.12
C ARG A 4 -16.89 -6.70 -15.81
N ARG A 5 -16.10 -7.57 -16.43
CA ARG A 5 -16.10 -9.01 -16.12
C ARG A 5 -14.82 -9.36 -15.37
N ASP A 6 -14.98 -9.88 -14.16
CA ASP A 6 -13.87 -10.36 -13.35
C ASP A 6 -13.61 -11.83 -13.66
N TYR A 7 -12.33 -12.19 -13.84
CA TYR A 7 -11.89 -13.56 -14.09
C TYR A 7 -11.05 -14.03 -12.90
N TYR A 8 -11.48 -15.09 -12.22
CA TYR A 8 -10.77 -15.67 -11.07
C TYR A 8 -10.62 -17.17 -11.27
N ARG A 9 -9.36 -17.64 -11.38
CA ARG A 9 -9.02 -19.04 -11.70
C ARG A 9 -9.73 -19.58 -12.95
N ASP A 10 -10.02 -18.69 -13.91
CA ASP A 10 -10.63 -19.04 -15.18
C ASP A 10 -9.52 -19.34 -16.20
N PRO A 11 -9.41 -20.58 -16.71
CA PRO A 11 -8.40 -20.93 -17.72
C PRO A 11 -8.66 -20.25 -19.07
N ASP A 12 -9.88 -19.80 -19.33
CA ASP A 12 -10.27 -19.06 -20.54
C ASP A 12 -10.14 -17.54 -20.36
N ALA A 13 -9.56 -17.08 -19.25
CA ALA A 13 -9.33 -15.67 -19.01
C ALA A 13 -8.44 -15.06 -20.11
N PRO A 14 -8.75 -13.84 -20.60
CA PRO A 14 -7.89 -13.17 -21.55
C PRO A 14 -6.51 -12.89 -20.93
N THR A 15 -5.47 -12.83 -21.77
CA THR A 15 -4.12 -12.49 -21.33
C THR A 15 -4.11 -11.17 -20.55
N PRO A 16 -3.55 -11.11 -19.33
CA PRO A 16 -3.44 -9.87 -18.56
C PRO A 16 -2.76 -8.78 -19.39
N ASN A 17 -3.41 -7.63 -19.54
CA ASN A 17 -2.94 -6.54 -20.40
C ASN A 17 -2.49 -5.29 -19.62
N SER A 18 -2.76 -5.23 -18.32
CA SER A 18 -2.41 -4.12 -17.44
C SER A 18 -2.34 -4.58 -15.99
N LEU A 19 -1.39 -4.05 -15.23
CA LEU A 19 -1.30 -4.19 -13.78
C LEU A 19 -1.58 -2.83 -13.17
N VAL A 20 -2.66 -2.72 -12.39
CA VAL A 20 -3.09 -1.44 -11.82
C VAL A 20 -3.06 -1.53 -10.29
N PRO A 21 -2.36 -0.59 -9.62
CA PRO A 21 -2.38 -0.46 -8.17
C PRO A 21 -3.78 -0.16 -7.66
N GLY A 22 -4.11 -0.67 -6.48
CA GLY A 22 -5.41 -0.44 -5.87
C GLY A 22 -5.30 -0.48 -4.35
N GLY A 23 -6.11 0.37 -3.71
CA GLY A 23 -6.25 0.41 -2.26
C GLY A 23 -7.68 0.05 -1.87
N SER A 24 -7.83 -0.69 -0.78
CA SER A 24 -9.12 -0.97 -0.15
C SER A 24 -9.03 -0.74 1.36
N ALA A 25 -10.14 -0.31 1.94
CA ALA A 25 -10.27 -0.10 3.37
C ALA A 25 -11.18 -1.18 3.97
N LEU A 26 -10.73 -1.77 5.07
CA LEU A 26 -11.57 -2.59 5.94
C LEU A 26 -12.09 -1.71 7.07
N VAL A 27 -13.39 -1.44 7.07
CA VAL A 27 -14.04 -0.65 8.13
C VAL A 27 -14.98 -1.57 8.89
N VAL A 28 -14.78 -1.62 10.20
CA VAL A 28 -15.54 -2.45 11.13
C VAL A 28 -16.19 -1.55 12.17
N ASP A 29 -17.48 -1.72 12.45
CA ASP A 29 -18.16 -1.00 13.52
C ASP A 29 -17.90 -1.62 14.91
N THR A 30 -18.48 -1.03 15.96
CA THR A 30 -18.31 -1.49 17.34
C THR A 30 -18.91 -2.87 17.61
N ASP A 31 -19.86 -3.31 16.78
CA ASP A 31 -20.54 -4.60 16.90
C ASP A 31 -19.86 -5.68 16.03
N GLY A 32 -18.81 -5.32 15.30
CA GLY A 32 -18.03 -6.21 14.45
C GLY A 32 -18.54 -6.32 13.00
N SER A 33 -19.52 -5.51 12.59
CA SER A 33 -20.04 -5.54 11.21
C SER A 33 -19.06 -4.88 10.24
N ILE A 34 -18.95 -5.43 9.03
CA ILE A 34 -18.02 -4.95 7.99
C ILE A 34 -18.76 -4.10 6.96
N LEU A 35 -18.23 -2.92 6.66
CA LEU A 35 -18.72 -2.07 5.58
C LEU A 35 -18.36 -2.66 4.21
N MET A 36 -19.37 -2.85 3.35
CA MET A 36 -19.22 -3.39 2.00
C MET A 36 -19.93 -2.47 0.98
N GLN A 37 -19.39 -2.35 -0.23
CA GLN A 37 -20.03 -1.66 -1.37
C GLN A 37 -20.50 -2.67 -2.42
N ARG A 38 -21.68 -2.45 -3.01
CA ARG A 38 -22.13 -3.20 -4.19
C ARG A 38 -21.81 -2.42 -5.44
N ARG A 39 -20.94 -2.98 -6.29
CA ARG A 39 -20.49 -2.33 -7.52
C ARG A 39 -21.60 -2.30 -8.56
N SER A 40 -21.81 -1.15 -9.20
CA SER A 40 -22.83 -0.98 -10.24
C SER A 40 -22.45 -1.63 -11.57
N ASP A 41 -21.16 -1.84 -11.83
CA ASP A 41 -20.63 -2.33 -13.11
C ASP A 41 -20.68 -3.86 -13.26
N SER A 42 -20.63 -4.57 -12.14
CA SER A 42 -20.54 -6.03 -12.04
C SER A 42 -21.64 -6.62 -11.15
N GLY A 43 -22.27 -5.81 -10.29
CA GLY A 43 -23.27 -6.26 -9.31
C GLY A 43 -22.67 -6.95 -8.09
N ASN A 44 -21.36 -7.13 -8.04
CA ASN A 44 -20.62 -7.81 -6.98
C ASN A 44 -20.48 -6.93 -5.73
N TRP A 45 -20.44 -7.55 -4.55
CA TRP A 45 -20.06 -6.88 -3.30
C TRP A 45 -18.54 -6.88 -3.14
N SER A 46 -17.98 -5.79 -2.61
CA SER A 46 -16.54 -5.62 -2.42
C SER A 46 -16.27 -4.67 -1.26
N LEU A 47 -15.04 -4.70 -0.72
CA LEU A 47 -14.61 -3.66 0.21
C LEU A 47 -14.63 -2.28 -0.47
N PRO A 48 -14.92 -1.20 0.27
CA PRO A 48 -14.70 0.16 -0.20
C PRO A 48 -13.25 0.31 -0.67
N GLY A 49 -13.07 0.77 -1.90
CA GLY A 49 -11.76 0.80 -2.53
C GLY A 49 -11.83 1.23 -3.98
N GLY A 50 -10.67 1.61 -4.53
CA GLY A 50 -10.55 2.21 -5.84
C GLY A 50 -9.22 1.90 -6.51
N VAL A 51 -9.21 2.05 -7.83
CA VAL A 51 -7.99 2.08 -8.62
C VAL A 51 -7.14 3.26 -8.17
N MET A 52 -5.86 3.00 -7.89
CA MET A 52 -4.87 4.01 -7.56
C MET A 52 -3.93 4.19 -8.77
N GLU A 53 -3.73 5.42 -9.19
CA GLU A 53 -2.69 5.77 -10.16
C GLU A 53 -1.31 5.66 -9.47
N ILE A 54 -0.39 4.81 -9.95
CA ILE A 54 1.03 4.89 -9.54
C ILE A 54 1.70 5.98 -10.38
N ALA A 55 1.96 7.09 -9.69
CA ALA A 55 2.74 8.23 -10.10
C ALA A 55 3.45 8.78 -8.85
N VAL A 56 4.42 9.69 -9.03
CA VAL A 56 4.44 10.82 -8.11
C VAL A 56 3.04 11.43 -8.13
N SER A 57 2.30 11.22 -7.06
CA SER A 57 0.99 11.79 -6.81
C SER A 57 1.05 12.37 -5.41
N ALA A 58 0.38 11.80 -4.43
CA ALA A 58 0.88 11.90 -3.05
C ALA A 58 2.26 11.20 -2.86
N GLU A 59 3.06 10.95 -3.92
CA GLU A 59 4.51 10.68 -4.11
C GLU A 59 5.24 9.70 -3.18
N SER A 60 4.54 9.25 -2.17
CA SER A 60 4.86 8.22 -1.22
C SER A 60 3.97 7.03 -1.56
N THR A 61 4.54 5.83 -1.52
CA THR A 61 3.83 4.59 -1.86
C THR A 61 3.38 3.81 -0.63
N GLU A 62 3.92 4.13 0.55
CA GLU A 62 3.55 3.54 1.84
C GLU A 62 4.01 4.47 2.97
N VAL A 63 3.22 4.59 4.05
CA VAL A 63 3.59 5.30 5.28
C VAL A 63 3.28 4.40 6.47
N ARG A 64 4.31 3.98 7.22
CA ARG A 64 4.15 3.23 8.47
C ARG A 64 5.30 3.49 9.44
N PHE A 65 5.09 3.20 10.73
CA PHE A 65 6.15 3.22 11.75
C PHE A 65 6.96 1.91 11.69
N ILE A 66 8.29 2.03 11.73
CA ILE A 66 9.25 0.91 11.66
C ILE A 66 10.03 0.86 12.97
N ARG A 67 10.21 -0.32 13.58
CA ARG A 67 11.06 -0.46 14.75
C ARG A 67 12.54 -0.52 14.35
N PRO A 68 13.47 0.01 15.17
CA PRO A 68 14.89 0.08 14.79
C PRO A 68 15.53 -1.27 14.44
N ASP A 69 15.08 -2.35 15.06
CA ASP A 69 15.49 -3.73 14.82
C ASP A 69 15.05 -4.29 13.47
N GLU A 70 14.01 -3.70 12.84
CA GLU A 70 13.55 -4.07 11.49
C GLU A 70 14.32 -3.36 10.37
N LEU A 71 15.01 -2.24 10.67
CA LEU A 71 15.72 -1.42 9.68
C LEU A 71 16.72 -2.19 8.80
N PRO A 72 17.50 -3.17 9.30
CA PRO A 72 18.45 -3.91 8.47
C PRO A 72 17.79 -4.75 7.36
N GLU A 73 16.54 -5.17 7.57
CA GLU A 73 15.85 -6.11 6.69
C GLU A 73 15.00 -5.41 5.62
N ILE A 74 14.73 -4.12 5.80
CA ILE A 74 13.99 -3.31 4.83
C ILE A 74 14.94 -2.52 3.92
N PRO A 75 14.60 -2.29 2.64
CA PRO A 75 15.43 -1.57 1.70
C PRO A 75 15.42 -0.06 2.00
N VAL A 76 16.33 0.38 2.87
CA VAL A 76 16.57 1.79 3.20
C VAL A 76 17.86 2.24 2.52
N HIS A 77 17.81 3.39 1.84
CA HIS A 77 18.99 3.99 1.22
C HIS A 77 20.07 4.30 2.27
N ASP A 78 21.34 4.04 1.95
CA ASP A 78 22.44 4.07 2.94
C ASP A 78 22.61 5.41 3.67
N THR A 79 22.35 6.52 2.98
CA THR A 79 22.40 7.86 3.59
C THR A 79 21.31 8.09 4.64
N VAL A 80 20.16 7.42 4.53
CA VAL A 80 19.09 7.43 5.54
C VAL A 80 19.51 6.56 6.73
N ARG A 81 20.20 5.43 6.50
CA ARG A 81 20.73 4.56 7.56
C ARG A 81 21.77 5.25 8.43
N LEU A 82 22.71 5.99 7.82
CA LEU A 82 23.77 6.71 8.54
C LEU A 82 23.19 7.73 9.54
N ARG A 83 22.11 8.41 9.15
CA ARG A 83 21.43 9.40 9.99
C ARG A 83 20.72 8.75 11.18
N LEU A 84 20.08 7.60 10.98
CA LEU A 84 19.44 6.83 12.06
C LEU A 84 20.47 6.33 13.09
N LYS A 85 21.67 5.93 12.63
CA LYS A 85 22.77 5.50 13.51
C LYS A 85 23.30 6.63 14.40
N HIS A 86 23.58 7.81 13.84
CA HIS A 86 24.06 8.96 14.62
C HIS A 86 23.08 9.41 15.71
N HIS A 87 21.77 9.27 15.47
CA HIS A 87 20.75 9.55 16.47
C HIS A 87 20.78 8.55 17.64
N ALA A 88 20.95 7.26 17.36
CA ALA A 88 20.99 6.21 18.39
C ALA A 88 22.22 6.31 19.33
N GLU A 89 23.32 6.91 18.86
CA GLU A 89 24.58 7.07 19.62
C GLU A 89 24.58 8.29 20.57
N GLN A 90 23.52 9.11 20.58
CA GLN A 90 23.36 10.31 21.44
C GLN A 90 24.59 11.22 21.50
N ARG A 91 25.21 11.49 20.34
CA ARG A 91 26.42 12.30 20.24
C ARG A 91 26.14 13.77 20.60
N GLY A 92 27.01 14.37 21.41
CA GLY A 92 26.90 15.78 21.81
C GLY A 92 27.38 16.78 20.74
N GLU A 93 28.01 16.31 19.67
CA GLU A 93 28.56 17.14 18.59
C GLU A 93 28.10 16.64 17.22
N PRO A 94 27.79 17.56 16.27
CA PRO A 94 27.18 17.20 14.99
C PRO A 94 28.14 16.51 14.02
N TYR A 95 27.58 15.66 13.15
CA TYR A 95 28.31 14.94 12.10
C TYR A 95 28.27 15.73 10.77
N LEU A 96 29.44 16.11 10.26
CA LEU A 96 29.60 16.89 9.02
C LEU A 96 30.29 16.06 7.92
N GLY A 97 29.50 15.23 7.23
CA GLY A 97 29.90 14.54 5.99
C GLY A 97 30.42 13.13 6.19
#